data_AF-A0A2K3DMS5-F1
#
_entry.id   AF-A0A2K3DMS5-F1
#
_cell.length_a   1.000
_cell.length_b   1.000
_cell.length_c   1.000
_cell.angle_alpha   90.00
_cell.angle_beta   90.00
_cell.angle_gamma   90.00
#
_symmetry.space_group_name_H-M   'P 1'
#
loop_
_entity.id
_entity.type
_entity.pdbx_description
1 polymer ?
#
loop_
_entity_poly.entity_id
_entity_poly.type
_entity_poly.pdbx_seq_one_letter_code
_entity_poly.pdbx_strand_id
1 'polypeptide(L)'
;MKSCIRSSQGTRHPARITIQRDSTSSSVPWSTIDYHTKKKQRLADAYGNLIHSDATLLEPAVWTNDTKLALALRVVSEELGVSEDDLRRDVVQLTALMPDLVPGGPGARHADVVRVAARLGTAADCLLVLREELLDVNVSRAAAQQLPLLLLPPERLRAELQQVKALLAGCGPAGRQQLLEAHPQLLRSEAAVALLDEVARLFGLDADSSSSNSGGSSSSDGSSSDGNSSGRHGGAGEGAQTGARNEEALSGLVTPSRARAAALLGSNPDLAGMADCLRGQARGDRDPEYVADTTRASL
;
A
#
# COMPACT_ATOMS: atom_id res chain seq x y z
N MET A 1 51.92 -5.29 -7.82
CA MET A 1 51.20 -6.08 -8.84
C MET A 1 50.03 -5.24 -9.35
N LYS A 2 50.12 -4.71 -10.57
CA LYS A 2 49.11 -3.86 -11.21
C LYS A 2 48.13 -4.74 -11.98
N SER A 3 46.87 -4.80 -11.55
CA SER A 3 45.79 -5.47 -12.28
C SER A 3 45.10 -4.44 -13.18
N CYS A 4 45.26 -4.60 -14.50
CA CYS A 4 44.52 -3.87 -15.52
C CYS A 4 43.14 -4.51 -15.68
N ILE A 5 42.08 -3.83 -15.25
CA ILE A 5 40.70 -4.18 -15.62
C ILE A 5 40.40 -3.47 -16.94
N ARG A 6 40.43 -4.23 -18.04
CA ARG A 6 39.94 -3.78 -19.36
C ARG A 6 38.42 -3.65 -19.29
N SER A 7 37.92 -2.41 -19.31
CA SER A 7 36.52 -2.11 -19.62
C SER A 7 36.26 -2.39 -21.10
N SER A 8 35.48 -3.44 -21.40
CA SER A 8 34.88 -3.62 -22.72
C SER A 8 33.66 -2.70 -22.83
N GLN A 9 33.85 -1.54 -23.47
CA GLN A 9 32.73 -0.74 -23.96
C GLN A 9 32.09 -1.48 -25.14
N GLY A 10 31.10 -2.33 -24.84
CA GLY A 10 30.21 -2.89 -25.84
C GLY A 10 29.14 -1.88 -26.21
N THR A 11 29.30 -1.23 -27.36
CA THR A 11 28.24 -0.46 -28.03
C THR A 11 27.06 -1.39 -28.32
N ARG A 12 26.05 -1.41 -27.43
CA ARG A 12 24.85 -2.21 -27.62
C ARG A 12 23.86 -1.46 -28.51
N HIS A 13 23.80 -1.84 -29.77
CA HIS A 13 22.75 -1.38 -30.68
C HIS A 13 21.37 -1.89 -30.21
N PRO A 14 20.30 -1.09 -30.34
CA PRO A 14 18.94 -1.55 -30.08
C PRO A 14 18.58 -2.70 -31.02
N ALA A 15 17.89 -3.72 -30.51
CA ALA A 15 17.45 -4.86 -31.30
C ALA A 15 16.48 -4.40 -32.40
N ARG A 16 16.97 -4.37 -33.64
CA ARG A 16 16.20 -4.06 -34.85
C ARG A 16 15.38 -5.28 -35.24
N ILE A 17 14.07 -5.24 -35.02
CA ILE A 17 13.17 -6.27 -35.56
C ILE A 17 12.95 -5.94 -37.04
N THR A 18 13.66 -6.64 -37.91
CA THR A 18 13.48 -6.51 -39.36
C THR A 18 12.45 -7.56 -39.79
N ILE A 19 11.25 -7.13 -40.15
CA ILE A 19 10.26 -8.01 -40.78
C ILE A 19 10.76 -8.25 -42.21
N GLN A 20 11.33 -9.43 -42.49
CA GLN A 20 11.74 -9.80 -43.85
C GLN A 20 10.49 -9.97 -44.73
N ARG A 21 10.41 -9.15 -45.77
CA ARG A 21 9.41 -9.27 -46.85
C ARG A 21 9.97 -10.22 -47.91
N ASP A 22 9.20 -11.24 -48.27
CA ASP A 22 9.46 -12.01 -49.48
C ASP A 22 9.41 -11.06 -50.69
N SER A 23 10.51 -11.03 -51.41
CA SER A 23 10.74 -10.16 -52.55
C SER A 23 9.93 -10.65 -53.74
N THR A 24 8.77 -10.03 -54.00
CA THR A 24 8.16 -9.84 -55.33
C THR A 24 6.83 -9.09 -55.19
N SER A 25 6.84 -7.75 -55.20
CA SER A 25 5.80 -6.90 -55.82
C SER A 25 5.92 -5.42 -55.40
N SER A 26 5.69 -4.57 -56.42
CA SER A 26 5.29 -3.14 -56.43
C SER A 26 5.42 -2.30 -55.17
N SER A 27 6.03 -1.11 -55.33
CA SER A 27 6.08 -0.04 -54.31
C SER A 27 4.68 0.35 -53.83
N VAL A 28 4.31 -0.16 -52.66
CA VAL A 28 3.07 0.22 -51.98
C VAL A 28 3.30 1.59 -51.31
N PRO A 29 2.42 2.60 -51.53
CA PRO A 29 2.66 4.00 -51.13
C PRO A 29 2.54 4.28 -49.62
N TRP A 30 2.15 3.29 -48.82
CA TRP A 30 2.22 3.39 -47.36
C TRP A 30 3.51 2.72 -46.89
N SER A 31 4.53 3.53 -46.63
CA SER A 31 5.71 3.08 -45.91
C SER A 31 5.30 2.67 -44.51
N THR A 32 5.59 1.43 -44.11
CA THR A 32 5.47 1.01 -42.71
C THR A 32 6.39 1.90 -41.88
N ILE A 33 5.83 2.84 -41.13
CA ILE A 33 6.58 3.68 -40.19
C ILE A 33 7.12 2.73 -39.11
N ASP A 34 8.42 2.79 -38.86
CA ASP A 34 9.06 2.02 -37.79
C ASP A 34 8.42 2.40 -36.45
N TYR A 35 7.61 1.50 -35.89
CA TYR A 35 6.94 1.73 -34.62
C TYR A 35 7.91 1.49 -33.46
N HIS A 36 8.41 2.58 -32.88
CA HIS A 36 9.23 2.52 -31.67
C HIS A 36 8.36 2.26 -30.44
N THR A 37 8.38 1.02 -29.94
CA THR A 37 7.69 0.65 -28.71
C THR A 37 8.55 0.98 -27.48
N LYS A 38 7.93 1.54 -26.43
CA LYS A 38 8.55 1.70 -25.09
C LYS A 38 8.81 0.36 -24.39
N LYS A 39 8.32 -0.75 -24.95
CA LYS A 39 8.47 -2.10 -24.38
C LYS A 39 9.71 -2.81 -24.93
N LYS A 40 10.58 -3.27 -24.03
CA LYS A 40 11.77 -4.08 -24.29
C LYS A 40 11.41 -5.45 -24.88
N GLN A 41 10.34 -6.07 -24.39
CA GLN A 41 9.72 -7.29 -24.93
C GLN A 41 8.20 -7.20 -24.76
N ARG A 42 7.43 -7.64 -25.76
CA ARG A 42 5.98 -7.81 -25.63
C ARG A 42 5.70 -9.20 -25.08
N LEU A 43 5.71 -9.33 -23.76
CA LEU A 43 5.22 -10.53 -23.09
C LEU A 43 3.71 -10.38 -22.88
N ALA A 44 2.98 -11.42 -23.27
CA ALA A 44 1.55 -11.55 -23.01
C ALA A 44 1.31 -12.75 -22.10
N ASP A 45 0.32 -12.67 -21.22
CA ASP A 45 -0.13 -13.82 -20.44
C ASP A 45 -0.89 -14.83 -21.33
N ALA A 46 -1.34 -15.94 -20.73
CA ALA A 46 -2.11 -16.96 -21.43
C ALA A 46 -3.44 -16.45 -22.02
N TYR A 47 -3.91 -15.28 -21.57
CA TYR A 47 -5.14 -14.62 -22.02
C TYR A 47 -4.87 -13.50 -23.04
N GLY A 48 -3.62 -13.28 -23.43
CA GLY A 48 -3.22 -12.24 -24.39
C GLY A 48 -3.08 -10.85 -23.78
N ASN A 49 -3.19 -10.68 -22.46
CA ASN A 49 -2.96 -9.40 -21.80
C ASN A 49 -1.47 -9.10 -21.77
N LEU A 50 -1.09 -7.89 -22.18
CA LEU A 50 0.28 -7.45 -22.09
C LEU A 50 0.70 -7.35 -20.62
N ILE A 51 1.75 -8.07 -20.25
CA ILE A 51 2.32 -8.01 -18.92
C ILE A 51 3.08 -6.67 -18.82
N HIS A 52 2.67 -5.82 -17.89
CA HIS A 52 3.31 -4.53 -17.61
C HIS A 52 4.18 -4.70 -16.37
N SER A 53 5.44 -5.07 -16.56
CA SER A 53 6.44 -5.11 -15.49
C SER A 53 7.61 -4.18 -15.81
N ASP A 54 8.33 -3.71 -14.80
CA ASP A 54 9.53 -2.89 -14.99
C ASP A 54 10.57 -3.58 -15.88
N ALA A 55 10.57 -4.92 -15.93
CA ALA A 55 11.40 -5.71 -16.84
C ALA A 55 11.00 -5.60 -18.32
N THR A 56 9.75 -5.24 -18.61
CA THR A 56 9.22 -5.11 -19.98
C THR A 56 9.33 -3.69 -20.54
N LEU A 57 9.67 -2.68 -19.74
CA LEU A 57 9.87 -1.30 -20.20
C LEU A 57 11.34 -1.07 -20.57
N LEU A 58 11.56 -0.48 -21.75
CA LEU A 58 12.87 -0.03 -22.19
C LEU A 58 13.13 1.33 -21.54
N GLU A 59 13.59 1.34 -20.29
CA GLU A 59 14.07 2.59 -19.70
C GLU A 59 15.30 3.09 -20.49
N PRO A 60 15.44 4.42 -20.70
CA PRO A 60 16.64 4.97 -21.31
C PRO A 60 17.88 4.47 -20.57
N ALA A 61 18.97 4.15 -21.28
CA ALA A 61 20.18 3.61 -20.67
C ALA A 61 20.79 4.51 -19.57
N VAL A 62 20.44 5.79 -19.55
CA VAL A 62 20.88 6.79 -18.58
C VAL A 62 20.02 6.79 -17.30
N TRP A 63 18.84 6.16 -17.30
CA TRP A 63 17.85 6.21 -16.22
C TRP A 63 18.10 5.13 -15.15
N THR A 64 19.30 5.12 -14.58
CA THR A 64 19.69 4.20 -13.50
C THR A 64 19.08 4.58 -12.15
N ASN A 65 19.05 3.66 -11.17
CA ASN A 65 18.57 3.98 -9.81
C ASN A 65 19.33 5.16 -9.19
N ASP A 66 20.63 5.27 -9.42
CA ASP A 66 21.43 6.42 -8.96
C ASP A 66 20.95 7.74 -9.56
N THR A 67 20.60 7.75 -10.86
CA THR A 67 20.05 8.96 -11.49
C THR A 67 18.64 9.29 -11.00
N LYS A 68 17.80 8.28 -10.72
CA LYS A 68 16.48 8.48 -10.11
C LYS A 68 16.60 9.06 -8.69
N LEU A 69 17.56 8.55 -7.91
CA LEU A 69 17.85 9.06 -6.57
C LEU A 69 18.39 10.49 -6.61
N ALA A 70 19.34 10.77 -7.51
CA ALA A 70 19.88 12.12 -7.70
C ALA A 70 18.80 13.13 -8.12
N LEU A 71 17.89 12.72 -9.01
CA LEU A 71 16.74 13.54 -9.38
C LEU A 71 15.80 13.77 -8.19
N ALA A 72 15.50 12.73 -7.41
CA ALA A 72 14.67 12.85 -6.22
C ALA A 72 15.29 13.79 -5.17
N LEU A 73 16.60 13.70 -4.94
CA LEU A 73 17.35 14.61 -4.07
C LEU A 73 17.18 16.06 -4.50
N ARG A 74 17.37 16.35 -5.79
CA ARG A 74 17.21 17.71 -6.33
C ARG A 74 15.80 18.25 -6.21
N VAL A 75 14.79 17.42 -6.47
CA VAL A 75 13.38 17.85 -6.39
C VAL A 75 12.99 18.11 -4.94
N VAL A 76 13.35 17.22 -4.02
CA VAL A 76 12.98 17.35 -2.61
C VAL A 76 13.79 18.44 -1.91
N SER A 77 15.06 18.66 -2.30
CA SER A 77 15.86 19.77 -1.79
C SER A 77 15.23 21.12 -2.11
N GLU A 78 14.75 21.29 -3.34
CA GLU A 78 14.02 22.49 -3.77
C GLU A 78 12.66 22.61 -3.07
N GLU A 79 11.92 21.50 -2.92
CA GLU A 79 10.62 21.46 -2.23
C GLU A 79 10.72 21.89 -0.75
N LEU A 80 11.75 21.43 -0.05
CA LEU A 80 11.92 21.66 1.40
C LEU A 80 12.84 22.85 1.73
N GLY A 81 13.53 23.41 0.74
CA GLY A 81 14.51 24.49 0.94
C GLY A 81 15.76 24.04 1.71
N VAL A 82 16.16 22.78 1.57
CA VAL A 82 17.33 22.17 2.26
C VAL A 82 18.46 21.93 1.25
N SER A 83 19.72 21.95 1.69
CA SER A 83 20.87 21.63 0.83
C SER A 83 20.82 20.19 0.30
N GLU A 84 21.12 19.99 -0.99
CA GLU A 84 21.20 18.65 -1.59
C GLU A 84 22.31 17.80 -0.94
N ASP A 85 23.43 18.40 -0.57
CA ASP A 85 24.55 17.70 0.08
C ASP A 85 24.19 17.22 1.49
N ASP A 86 23.34 17.96 2.20
CA ASP A 86 22.85 17.59 3.53
C ASP A 86 21.90 16.39 3.41
N LEU A 87 20.91 16.48 2.51
CA LEU A 87 20.00 15.38 2.22
C LEU A 87 20.73 14.12 1.75
N ARG A 88 21.77 14.27 0.92
CA ARG A 88 22.59 13.14 0.48
C ARG A 88 23.28 12.44 1.65
N ARG A 89 23.82 13.20 2.61
CA ARG A 89 24.40 12.65 3.84
C ARG A 89 23.34 11.94 4.69
N ASP A 90 22.16 12.55 4.82
CA ASP A 90 21.07 11.98 5.60
C ASP A 90 20.51 10.69 4.97
N VAL A 91 20.46 10.58 3.63
CA VAL A 91 20.09 9.34 2.93
C VAL A 91 21.10 8.23 3.25
N VAL A 92 22.40 8.53 3.25
CA VAL A 92 23.44 7.54 3.63
C VAL A 92 23.23 7.09 5.08
N GLN A 93 22.97 8.02 6.00
CA GLN A 93 22.68 7.68 7.40
C GLN A 93 21.41 6.84 7.55
N LEU A 94 20.34 7.18 6.82
CA LEU A 94 19.09 6.41 6.81
C LEU A 94 19.33 4.98 6.33
N THR A 95 20.09 4.79 5.25
CA THR A 95 20.44 3.44 4.75
C THR A 95 21.33 2.67 5.74
N ALA A 96 22.13 3.35 6.56
CA ALA A 96 22.90 2.70 7.61
C ALA A 96 22.02 2.28 8.80
N LEU A 97 20.97 3.05 9.12
CA LEU A 97 19.98 2.70 10.16
C LEU A 97 19.04 1.57 9.70
N MET A 98 18.74 1.50 8.40
CA MET A 98 17.82 0.53 7.80
C MET A 98 18.54 -0.25 6.69
N PRO A 99 19.34 -1.28 7.01
CA PRO A 99 20.11 -2.02 6.01
C PRO A 99 19.24 -2.75 4.97
N ASP A 100 17.97 -3.05 5.29
CA ASP A 100 17.03 -3.65 4.34
C ASP A 100 16.41 -2.63 3.37
N LEU A 101 16.70 -1.33 3.54
CA LEU A 101 16.20 -0.28 2.67
C LEU A 101 17.00 -0.26 1.36
N VAL A 102 16.38 -0.74 0.29
CA VAL A 102 16.90 -0.63 -1.06
C VAL A 102 16.17 0.52 -1.78
N PRO A 103 16.83 1.65 -2.09
CA PRO A 103 16.22 2.74 -2.84
C PRO A 103 15.72 2.25 -4.21
N GLY A 104 14.45 2.50 -4.52
CA GLY A 104 13.80 1.98 -5.73
C GLY A 104 13.34 0.53 -5.64
N GLY A 105 13.45 -0.10 -4.47
CA GLY A 105 12.92 -1.43 -4.19
C GLY A 105 11.40 -1.44 -3.99
N PRO A 106 10.81 -2.63 -3.79
CA PRO A 106 9.38 -2.77 -3.52
C PRO A 106 9.00 -2.02 -2.24
N GLY A 107 8.11 -1.03 -2.36
CA GLY A 107 7.66 -0.19 -1.24
C GLY A 107 8.54 1.03 -0.94
N ALA A 108 9.74 1.13 -1.54
CA ALA A 108 10.71 2.19 -1.25
C ALA A 108 10.97 3.10 -2.46
N ARG A 109 10.00 3.98 -2.78
CA ARG A 109 10.17 4.94 -3.87
C ARG A 109 11.28 5.94 -3.53
N HIS A 110 12.10 6.31 -4.51
CA HIS A 110 13.23 7.24 -4.32
C HIS A 110 12.82 8.55 -3.65
N ALA A 111 11.69 9.15 -4.05
CA ALA A 111 11.18 10.38 -3.44
C ALA A 111 10.80 10.19 -1.96
N ASP A 112 10.19 9.06 -1.62
CA ASP A 112 9.79 8.77 -0.24
C ASP A 112 11.01 8.53 0.65
N VAL A 113 12.03 7.82 0.14
CA VAL A 113 13.33 7.64 0.82
C VAL A 113 13.96 8.99 1.16
N VAL A 114 14.02 9.90 0.18
CA VAL A 114 14.63 11.23 0.39
C VAL A 114 13.81 12.07 1.37
N ARG A 115 12.47 12.01 1.32
CA ARG A 115 11.60 12.72 2.27
C ARG A 115 11.72 12.20 3.70
N VAL A 116 11.87 10.88 3.87
CA VAL A 116 12.15 10.28 5.18
C VAL A 116 13.53 10.71 5.67
N ALA A 117 14.54 10.70 4.80
CA ALA A 117 15.89 11.16 5.13
C ALA A 117 15.92 12.63 5.56
N ALA A 118 15.16 13.50 4.89
CA ALA A 118 15.01 14.91 5.28
C ALA A 118 14.48 15.10 6.71
N ARG A 119 13.85 14.06 7.28
CA ARG A 119 13.31 14.03 8.64
C ARG A 119 13.96 12.92 9.47
N LEU A 120 15.27 12.71 9.28
CA LEU A 120 16.02 11.61 9.88
C LEU A 120 15.82 11.48 11.39
N GLY A 121 15.78 12.59 12.13
CA GLY A 121 15.53 12.58 13.57
C GLY A 121 14.17 11.97 13.93
N THR A 122 13.10 12.45 13.30
CA THR A 122 11.75 11.88 13.51
C THR A 122 11.65 10.44 13.01
N ALA A 123 12.31 10.12 11.89
CA ALA A 123 12.35 8.76 11.38
C ALA A 123 13.03 7.80 12.37
N ALA A 124 14.13 8.22 13.01
CA ALA A 124 14.80 7.46 14.04
C ALA A 124 13.91 7.24 15.27
N ASP A 125 13.20 8.28 15.74
CA ASP A 125 12.23 8.16 16.83
C ASP A 125 11.10 7.16 16.47
N CYS A 126 10.58 7.23 15.24
CA CYS A 126 9.58 6.28 14.75
C CYS A 126 10.10 4.83 14.68
N LEU A 127 11.36 4.62 14.30
CA LEU A 127 11.98 3.29 14.32
C LEU A 127 12.13 2.75 15.74
N LEU A 128 12.45 3.60 16.71
CA LEU A 128 12.47 3.22 18.13
C LEU A 128 11.07 2.83 18.62
N VAL A 129 10.05 3.61 18.29
CA VAL A 129 8.65 3.26 18.62
C VAL A 129 8.25 1.93 18.00
N LEU A 130 8.59 1.69 16.73
CA LEU A 130 8.35 0.39 16.09
C LEU A 130 9.06 -0.75 16.81
N ARG A 131 10.29 -0.53 17.28
CA ARG A 131 11.05 -1.54 18.02
C ARG A 131 10.47 -1.83 19.41
N GLU A 132 10.01 -0.81 20.12
CA GLU A 132 9.35 -0.94 21.42
C GLU A 132 8.02 -1.69 21.29
N GLU A 133 7.22 -1.34 20.28
CA GLU A 133 5.91 -1.92 20.09
C GLU A 133 5.98 -3.31 19.43
N LEU A 134 6.95 -3.58 18.55
CA LEU A 134 7.06 -4.83 17.79
C LEU A 134 8.40 -5.51 18.04
N LEU A 135 8.59 -6.01 19.27
CA LEU A 135 9.85 -6.62 19.72
C LEU A 135 10.34 -7.79 18.84
N ASP A 136 9.41 -8.57 18.30
CA ASP A 136 9.74 -9.81 17.58
C ASP A 136 9.77 -9.62 16.05
N VAL A 137 9.33 -8.48 15.53
CA VAL A 137 9.27 -8.22 14.07
C VAL A 137 10.58 -7.59 13.60
N ASN A 138 11.06 -7.95 12.40
CA ASN A 138 12.14 -7.23 11.75
C ASN A 138 11.67 -5.81 11.33
N VAL A 139 11.90 -4.83 12.21
CA VAL A 139 11.53 -3.43 12.03
C VAL A 139 12.15 -2.82 10.78
N SER A 140 13.43 -3.12 10.49
CA SER A 140 14.13 -2.58 9.32
C SER A 140 13.41 -2.98 8.03
N ARG A 141 13.12 -4.27 7.87
CA ARG A 141 12.37 -4.78 6.70
C ARG A 141 10.94 -4.24 6.63
N ALA A 142 10.23 -4.22 7.76
CA ALA A 142 8.85 -3.75 7.79
C ALA A 142 8.73 -2.25 7.45
N ALA A 143 9.61 -1.42 8.03
CA ALA A 143 9.67 0.01 7.76
C ALA A 143 10.14 0.31 6.31
N ALA A 144 11.06 -0.48 5.76
CA ALA A 144 11.51 -0.32 4.37
C ALA A 144 10.39 -0.54 3.35
N GLN A 145 9.44 -1.45 3.65
CA GLN A 145 8.28 -1.71 2.79
C GLN A 145 7.13 -0.71 2.99
N GLN A 146 7.15 0.05 4.08
CA GLN A 146 6.10 1.00 4.47
C GLN A 146 6.72 2.32 4.94
N LEU A 147 7.57 2.93 4.11
CA LEU A 147 8.20 4.23 4.39
C LEU A 147 7.22 5.34 4.81
N PRO A 148 5.97 5.42 4.31
CA PRO A 148 5.03 6.43 4.78
C PRO A 148 4.76 6.39 6.29
N LEU A 149 4.96 5.25 6.97
CA LEU A 149 4.86 5.17 8.43
C LEU A 149 5.89 6.05 9.14
N LEU A 150 7.09 6.16 8.58
CA LEU A 150 8.17 6.97 9.15
C LEU A 150 7.96 8.47 8.94
N LEU A 151 6.99 8.86 8.10
CA LEU A 151 6.60 10.26 7.91
C LEU A 151 5.57 10.74 8.95
N LEU A 152 4.94 9.81 9.68
CA LEU A 152 4.01 10.12 10.75
C LEU A 152 4.74 10.69 11.98
N PRO A 153 4.07 11.51 12.81
CA PRO A 153 4.56 11.82 14.14
C PRO A 153 4.64 10.55 15.01
N PRO A 154 5.67 10.41 15.87
CA PRO A 154 5.91 9.18 16.65
C PRO A 154 4.75 8.84 17.58
N GLU A 155 4.09 9.83 18.17
CA GLU A 155 2.93 9.61 19.05
C GLU A 155 1.72 9.05 18.29
N ARG A 156 1.51 9.50 17.05
CA ARG A 156 0.44 8.98 16.19
C ARG A 156 0.76 7.55 15.74
N LEU A 157 2.02 7.28 15.40
CA LEU A 157 2.47 5.93 15.07
C LEU A 157 2.24 4.97 16.23
N ARG A 158 2.61 5.36 17.46
CA ARG A 158 2.35 4.56 18.68
C ARG A 158 0.87 4.24 18.84
N ALA A 159 -0.01 5.24 18.69
CA ALA A 159 -1.46 5.03 18.78
C ALA A 159 -1.98 4.07 17.70
N GLU A 160 -1.53 4.20 16.44
CA GLU A 160 -1.91 3.27 15.36
C GLU A 160 -1.43 1.84 15.64
N LEU A 161 -0.21 1.66 16.14
CA LEU A 161 0.31 0.33 16.48
C LEU A 161 -0.46 -0.31 17.64
N GLN A 162 -0.87 0.48 18.64
CA GLN A 162 -1.74 -0.01 19.72
C GLN A 162 -3.11 -0.45 19.21
N GLN A 163 -3.71 0.28 18.27
CA GLN A 163 -4.95 -0.14 17.61
C GLN A 163 -4.77 -1.46 16.83
N VAL A 164 -3.69 -1.57 16.04
CA VAL A 164 -3.38 -2.80 15.30
C VAL A 164 -3.18 -3.99 16.26
N LYS A 165 -2.49 -3.78 17.38
CA LYS A 165 -2.34 -4.82 18.41
C LYS A 165 -3.67 -5.28 19.00
N ALA A 166 -4.58 -4.34 19.27
CA ALA A 166 -5.92 -4.65 19.78
C ALA A 166 -6.74 -5.43 18.75
N LEU A 167 -6.72 -5.00 17.48
CA LEU A 167 -7.41 -5.67 16.36
C LEU A 167 -6.89 -7.10 16.14
N LEU A 168 -5.57 -7.29 16.23
CA LEU A 168 -4.91 -8.57 16.01
C LEU A 168 -4.69 -9.37 17.31
N ALA A 169 -5.36 -9.02 18.41
CA ALA A 169 -5.23 -9.74 19.67
C ALA A 169 -5.65 -11.21 19.55
N GLY A 170 -6.62 -11.51 18.68
CA GLY A 170 -7.09 -12.87 18.40
C GLY A 170 -6.07 -13.76 17.68
N CYS A 171 -5.07 -13.20 16.99
CA CYS A 171 -4.10 -13.99 16.22
C CYS A 171 -3.09 -14.77 17.08
N GLY A 172 -2.96 -14.43 18.37
CA GLY A 172 -1.83 -14.83 19.19
C GLY A 172 -0.51 -14.13 18.80
N PRO A 173 0.54 -14.18 19.64
CA PRO A 173 1.78 -13.43 19.40
C PRO A 173 2.56 -13.91 18.17
N ALA A 174 2.73 -15.23 18.01
CA ALA A 174 3.48 -15.82 16.89
C ALA A 174 2.76 -15.63 15.55
N GLY A 175 1.45 -15.88 15.49
CA GLY A 175 0.64 -15.66 14.30
C GLY A 175 0.63 -14.19 13.88
N ARG A 176 0.52 -13.27 14.85
CA ARG A 176 0.61 -11.82 14.59
C ARG A 176 1.98 -11.43 14.03
N GLN A 177 3.08 -11.96 14.57
CA GLN A 177 4.42 -11.68 14.06
C GLN A 177 4.55 -12.12 12.60
N GLN A 178 4.23 -13.39 12.31
CA GLN A 178 4.30 -13.94 10.96
C GLN A 178 3.44 -13.15 9.97
N LEU A 179 2.22 -12.77 10.39
CA LEU A 179 1.30 -11.97 9.59
C LEU A 179 1.86 -10.58 9.28
N LEU A 180 2.45 -9.88 10.27
CA LEU A 180 3.02 -8.54 10.07
C LEU A 180 4.32 -8.58 9.24
N GLU A 181 5.11 -9.64 9.33
CA GLU A 181 6.31 -9.81 8.50
C GLU A 181 5.97 -10.13 7.04
N ALA A 182 4.91 -10.91 6.81
CA ALA A 182 4.42 -11.24 5.48
C ALA A 182 3.65 -10.08 4.83
N HIS A 183 2.90 -9.30 5.63
CA HIS A 183 2.05 -8.21 5.16
C HIS A 183 2.27 -6.91 5.97
N PRO A 184 3.39 -6.18 5.76
CA PRO A 184 3.68 -4.97 6.52
C PRO A 184 2.67 -3.83 6.37
N GLN A 185 1.84 -3.84 5.31
CA GLN A 185 0.73 -2.90 5.14
C GLN A 185 -0.27 -2.93 6.31
N LEU A 186 -0.35 -4.05 7.05
CA LEU A 186 -1.22 -4.20 8.22
C LEU A 186 -0.75 -3.43 9.45
N LEU A 187 0.44 -2.82 9.40
CA LEU A 187 0.89 -1.87 10.43
C LEU A 187 0.04 -0.60 10.49
N ARG A 188 -0.78 -0.34 9.46
CA ARG A 188 -1.80 0.72 9.46
C ARG A 188 -3.13 0.15 9.93
N SER A 189 -3.75 0.78 10.91
CA SER A 189 -5.02 0.31 11.49
C SER A 189 -6.15 0.23 10.45
N GLU A 190 -6.23 1.20 9.54
CA GLU A 190 -7.20 1.20 8.43
C GLU A 190 -7.09 -0.05 7.54
N ALA A 191 -5.87 -0.44 7.17
CA ALA A 191 -5.62 -1.60 6.32
C ALA A 191 -5.95 -2.91 7.05
N ALA A 192 -5.63 -3.00 8.34
CA ALA A 192 -5.95 -4.12 9.20
C ALA A 192 -7.48 -4.29 9.37
N VAL A 193 -8.20 -3.21 9.69
CA VAL A 193 -9.67 -3.22 9.79
C VAL A 193 -10.29 -3.75 8.51
N ALA A 194 -9.93 -3.15 7.38
CA ALA A 194 -10.53 -3.53 6.12
C ALA A 194 -10.12 -4.96 5.68
N LEU A 195 -9.01 -5.53 6.17
CA LEU A 195 -8.66 -6.93 5.91
C LEU A 195 -9.52 -7.85 6.77
N LEU A 196 -9.66 -7.52 8.06
CA LEU A 196 -10.48 -8.30 8.99
C LEU A 196 -11.95 -8.30 8.59
N ASP A 197 -12.47 -7.17 8.10
CA ASP A 197 -13.82 -7.07 7.56
C ASP A 197 -13.99 -7.96 6.32
N GLU A 198 -13.01 -7.99 5.43
CA GLU A 198 -13.07 -8.83 4.23
C GLU A 198 -13.00 -10.32 4.57
N VAL A 199 -12.15 -10.71 5.54
CA VAL A 199 -12.09 -12.08 6.06
C VAL A 199 -13.40 -12.44 6.76
N ALA A 200 -13.94 -11.57 7.63
CA ALA A 200 -15.22 -11.81 8.27
C ALA A 200 -16.33 -12.05 7.25
N ARG A 201 -16.38 -11.23 6.20
CA ARG A 201 -17.32 -11.35 5.09
C ARG A 201 -17.15 -12.66 4.31
N LEU A 202 -15.93 -13.03 3.92
CA LEU A 202 -15.63 -14.25 3.15
C LEU A 202 -16.01 -15.53 3.91
N PHE A 203 -15.89 -15.52 5.23
CA PHE A 203 -16.19 -16.66 6.10
C PHE A 203 -17.54 -16.57 6.83
N GLY A 204 -18.37 -15.56 6.54
CA GLY A 204 -19.70 -15.40 7.13
C GLY A 204 -19.70 -15.15 8.64
N LEU A 205 -18.67 -14.48 9.17
CA LEU A 205 -18.49 -14.21 10.60
C LEU A 205 -19.31 -13.01 11.12
N ASP A 206 -19.99 -12.28 10.24
CA ASP A 206 -20.84 -11.13 10.57
C ASP A 206 -22.24 -11.54 11.06
N ALA A 207 -22.51 -12.85 11.16
CA ALA A 207 -23.81 -13.41 11.47
C ALA A 207 -24.14 -13.32 12.98
N ASP A 208 -24.52 -12.14 13.43
CA ASP A 208 -25.21 -11.93 14.73
C ASP A 208 -26.42 -10.96 14.61
N SER A 209 -27.04 -10.76 13.43
CA SER A 209 -28.19 -9.84 13.33
C SER A 209 -29.40 -10.24 12.46
N SER A 210 -29.47 -11.44 11.84
CA SER A 210 -30.60 -11.71 10.94
C SER A 210 -31.09 -13.15 10.80
N SER A 211 -30.90 -14.02 11.80
CA SER A 211 -31.53 -15.36 11.83
C SER A 211 -32.69 -15.49 12.82
N SER A 212 -33.22 -14.37 13.35
CA SER A 212 -34.39 -14.37 14.24
C SER A 212 -35.44 -13.32 13.88
N ASN A 213 -35.86 -13.20 12.60
CA ASN A 213 -37.17 -12.60 12.34
C ASN A 213 -37.79 -13.00 10.99
N SER A 214 -38.23 -14.25 10.87
CA SER A 214 -39.22 -14.69 9.89
C SER A 214 -40.51 -15.09 10.60
N GLY A 215 -41.21 -14.11 11.18
CA GLY A 215 -42.57 -14.34 11.69
C GLY A 215 -43.07 -13.22 12.60
N GLY A 216 -43.75 -12.22 12.04
CA GLY A 216 -44.43 -11.21 12.86
C GLY A 216 -44.89 -9.97 12.10
N SER A 217 -45.90 -10.12 11.27
CA SER A 217 -46.70 -9.02 10.72
C SER A 217 -47.34 -8.17 11.83
N SER A 218 -47.25 -6.84 11.74
CA SER A 218 -48.27 -5.82 12.11
C SER A 218 -47.58 -4.45 12.29
N SER A 219 -47.83 -3.48 11.41
CA SER A 219 -48.89 -2.46 11.53
C SER A 219 -48.76 -1.57 12.77
N SER A 220 -48.33 -0.32 12.60
CA SER A 220 -49.08 0.87 13.05
C SER A 220 -48.32 2.18 12.79
N ASP A 221 -49.12 3.18 12.41
CA ASP A 221 -48.82 4.59 12.17
C ASP A 221 -48.35 5.34 13.43
N GLY A 222 -47.72 6.51 13.24
CA GLY A 222 -47.59 7.49 14.33
C GLY A 222 -46.61 8.64 14.12
N SER A 223 -47.05 9.66 13.37
CA SER A 223 -46.90 11.12 13.59
C SER A 223 -45.72 11.72 14.39
N SER A 224 -45.04 12.66 13.72
CA SER A 224 -44.70 14.05 14.11
C SER A 224 -44.23 14.41 15.53
N SER A 225 -43.09 15.11 15.64
CA SER A 225 -43.02 16.39 16.35
C SER A 225 -41.69 17.14 16.14
N ASP A 226 -41.84 18.45 15.93
CA ASP A 226 -40.81 19.49 15.93
C ASP A 226 -40.15 19.67 17.30
N GLY A 227 -38.89 20.12 17.32
CA GLY A 227 -38.17 20.42 18.57
C GLY A 227 -36.86 21.19 18.35
N ASN A 228 -36.99 22.50 18.18
CA ASN A 228 -35.93 23.51 18.20
C ASN A 228 -35.26 23.63 19.59
N SER A 229 -33.93 23.79 19.67
CA SER A 229 -33.30 24.63 20.70
C SER A 229 -31.80 24.84 20.48
N SER A 230 -31.45 26.12 20.31
CA SER A 230 -30.10 26.68 20.37
C SER A 230 -29.54 26.65 21.80
N GLY A 231 -28.22 26.47 21.94
CA GLY A 231 -27.50 26.57 23.22
C GLY A 231 -26.02 26.93 23.03
N ARG A 232 -25.62 28.06 23.62
CA ARG A 232 -24.31 28.74 23.56
C ARG A 232 -23.27 28.18 24.56
N HIS A 233 -22.03 28.65 24.37
CA HIS A 233 -20.87 28.72 25.30
C HIS A 233 -20.18 27.38 25.57
N GLY A 234 -18.85 27.24 25.54
CA GLY A 234 -17.74 28.17 25.77
C GLY A 234 -16.79 27.44 26.73
N GLY A 235 -15.54 27.18 26.35
CA GLY A 235 -14.62 26.48 27.25
C GLY A 235 -13.29 26.13 26.59
N ALA A 236 -12.34 27.06 26.70
CA ALA A 236 -10.92 26.78 26.53
C ALA A 236 -10.46 25.87 27.68
N GLY A 237 -9.82 24.75 27.34
CA GLY A 237 -9.36 23.75 28.28
C GLY A 237 -8.59 22.63 27.57
N GLU A 238 -7.63 23.00 26.71
CA GLU A 238 -6.74 22.04 26.05
C GLU A 238 -5.56 21.72 26.99
N GLY A 239 -5.53 20.48 27.50
CA GLY A 239 -4.37 20.00 28.25
C GLY A 239 -4.47 18.61 28.88
N ALA A 240 -5.66 18.00 29.01
CA ALA A 240 -5.79 16.72 29.73
C ALA A 240 -6.91 15.77 29.25
N GLN A 241 -7.41 15.90 28.00
CA GLN A 241 -8.52 15.08 27.46
C GLN A 241 -8.12 14.03 26.41
N THR A 242 -6.83 13.79 26.20
CA THR A 242 -6.36 12.84 25.16
C THR A 242 -6.49 11.37 25.56
N GLY A 243 -6.51 11.05 26.85
CA GLY A 243 -6.62 9.67 27.34
C GLY A 243 -8.01 9.05 27.16
N ALA A 244 -9.07 9.73 27.59
CA ALA A 244 -10.44 9.18 27.58
C ALA A 244 -11.01 9.02 26.16
N ARG A 245 -10.59 9.86 25.20
CA ARG A 245 -11.03 9.75 23.79
C ARG A 245 -10.45 8.54 23.07
N ASN A 246 -9.30 8.02 23.50
CA ASN A 246 -8.67 6.88 22.85
C ASN A 246 -9.37 5.55 23.20
N GLU A 247 -9.93 5.40 24.40
CA GLU A 247 -10.65 4.18 24.77
C GLU A 247 -11.99 4.03 24.04
N GLU A 248 -12.74 5.12 23.87
CA GLU A 248 -13.96 5.11 23.04
C GLU A 248 -13.66 4.81 21.57
N ALA A 249 -12.54 5.32 21.04
CA ALA A 249 -12.12 5.03 19.66
C ALA A 249 -11.75 3.55 19.46
N LEU A 250 -11.17 2.89 20.47
CA LEU A 250 -10.84 1.46 20.44
C LEU A 250 -12.08 0.56 20.53
N SER A 251 -13.10 0.98 21.29
CA SER A 251 -14.35 0.23 21.49
C SER A 251 -15.11 -0.03 20.18
N GLY A 252 -15.07 0.89 19.22
CA GLY A 252 -15.73 0.71 17.91
C GLY A 252 -14.92 -0.10 16.91
N LEU A 253 -13.60 -0.26 17.14
CA LEU A 253 -12.70 -0.93 16.21
C LEU A 253 -12.73 -2.45 16.36
N VAL A 254 -12.85 -2.97 17.58
CA VAL A 254 -12.85 -4.42 17.84
C VAL A 254 -14.27 -4.96 17.91
N THR A 255 -14.80 -5.42 16.78
CA THR A 255 -16.08 -6.15 16.74
C THR A 255 -15.88 -7.65 16.98
N PRO A 256 -16.89 -8.38 17.45
CA PRO A 256 -16.81 -9.85 17.57
C PRO A 256 -16.48 -10.55 16.24
N SER A 257 -16.98 -10.04 15.11
CA SER A 257 -16.66 -10.58 13.78
C SER A 257 -15.18 -10.40 13.43
N ARG A 258 -14.61 -9.21 13.67
CA ARG A 258 -13.17 -8.94 13.48
C ARG A 258 -12.29 -9.76 14.42
N ALA A 259 -12.70 -9.95 15.68
CA ALA A 259 -11.97 -10.78 16.63
C ALA A 259 -11.90 -12.26 16.16
N ARG A 260 -13.02 -12.79 15.64
CA ARG A 260 -13.06 -14.13 15.02
C ARG A 260 -12.19 -14.19 13.76
N ALA A 261 -12.25 -13.18 12.90
CA ALA A 261 -11.41 -13.08 11.70
C ALA A 261 -9.92 -13.03 12.05
N ALA A 262 -9.53 -12.30 13.09
CA ALA A 262 -8.15 -12.26 13.59
C ALA A 262 -7.69 -13.65 14.07
N ALA A 263 -8.53 -14.38 14.81
CA ALA A 263 -8.20 -15.75 15.22
C ALA A 263 -7.99 -16.70 14.02
N LEU A 264 -8.80 -16.56 12.95
CA LEU A 264 -8.61 -17.31 11.71
C LEU A 264 -7.29 -16.96 11.02
N LEU A 265 -6.95 -15.67 10.93
CA LEU A 265 -5.67 -15.21 10.34
C LEU A 265 -4.46 -15.68 11.16
N GLY A 266 -4.56 -15.70 12.49
CA GLY A 266 -3.49 -16.22 13.34
C GLY A 266 -3.21 -17.71 13.12
N SER A 267 -4.24 -18.48 12.78
CA SER A 267 -4.10 -19.91 12.47
C SER A 267 -3.67 -20.16 11.03
N ASN A 268 -3.99 -19.24 10.11
CA ASN A 268 -3.74 -19.36 8.67
C ASN A 268 -3.33 -18.00 8.06
N PRO A 269 -2.07 -17.57 8.18
CA PRO A 269 -1.62 -16.26 7.71
C PRO A 269 -1.75 -16.09 6.18
N ASP A 270 -1.65 -17.17 5.42
CA ASP A 270 -1.79 -17.16 3.95
C ASP A 270 -3.17 -16.68 3.48
N LEU A 271 -4.19 -16.75 4.34
CA LEU A 271 -5.53 -16.20 4.07
C LEU A 271 -5.48 -14.68 3.83
N ALA A 272 -4.51 -13.97 4.43
CA ALA A 272 -4.39 -12.53 4.26
C ALA A 272 -4.06 -12.16 2.81
N GLY A 273 -3.16 -12.90 2.16
CA GLY A 273 -2.84 -12.71 0.74
C GLY A 273 -4.03 -12.99 -0.17
N MET A 274 -4.80 -14.05 0.10
CA MET A 274 -6.01 -14.35 -0.67
C MET A 274 -7.11 -13.30 -0.50
N ALA A 275 -7.36 -12.86 0.74
CA ALA A 275 -8.35 -11.83 1.03
C ALA A 275 -7.98 -10.48 0.39
N ASP A 276 -6.70 -10.09 0.37
CA ASP A 276 -6.25 -8.85 -0.27
C ASP A 276 -6.37 -8.91 -1.80
N CYS A 277 -6.14 -10.07 -2.43
CA CYS A 277 -6.38 -10.27 -3.86
C CYS A 277 -7.87 -10.18 -4.24
N LEU A 278 -8.76 -10.63 -3.34
CA LEU A 278 -10.20 -10.60 -3.54
C LEU A 278 -10.84 -9.26 -3.17
N ARG A 279 -10.10 -8.42 -2.44
CA ARG A 279 -10.50 -7.08 -2.06
C ARG A 279 -10.79 -6.26 -3.33
N GLY A 280 -12.06 -5.90 -3.51
CA GLY A 280 -12.54 -5.17 -4.69
C GLY A 280 -12.99 -6.06 -5.86
N GLN A 281 -12.70 -7.36 -5.87
CA GLN A 281 -13.27 -8.30 -6.85
C GLN A 281 -14.62 -8.84 -6.42
N ALA A 282 -14.83 -9.01 -5.11
CA ALA A 282 -16.07 -9.57 -4.57
C ALA A 282 -17.26 -8.59 -4.59
N ARG A 283 -17.01 -7.31 -4.90
CA ARG A 283 -18.07 -6.40 -5.28
C ARG A 283 -18.46 -6.71 -6.71
N GLY A 284 -19.50 -7.51 -6.85
CA GLY A 284 -20.47 -7.38 -7.93
C GLY A 284 -21.15 -5.99 -7.96
N ASP A 285 -20.47 -4.92 -7.54
CA ASP A 285 -20.64 -3.57 -8.07
C ASP A 285 -20.17 -3.60 -9.53
N ARG A 286 -20.81 -4.46 -10.34
CA ARG A 286 -20.94 -4.16 -11.75
C ARG A 286 -21.50 -2.76 -11.78
N ASP A 287 -20.80 -1.87 -12.45
CA ASP A 287 -21.24 -0.51 -12.67
C ASP A 287 -22.76 -0.52 -12.90
N PRO A 288 -23.57 0.22 -12.10
CA PRO A 288 -25.02 0.20 -12.27
C PRO A 288 -25.43 0.51 -13.72
N GLU A 289 -24.61 1.26 -14.47
CA GLU A 289 -24.76 1.41 -15.92
C GLU A 289 -24.56 0.10 -16.70
N TYR A 290 -23.53 -0.69 -16.37
CA TYR A 290 -23.28 -2.00 -16.98
C TYR A 290 -24.39 -3.03 -16.68
N VAL A 291 -24.97 -3.01 -15.48
CA VAL A 291 -26.13 -3.85 -15.13
C VAL A 291 -27.39 -3.38 -15.88
N ALA A 292 -27.58 -2.06 -16.02
CA ALA A 292 -28.69 -1.50 -16.79
C ALA A 292 -28.58 -1.78 -18.29
N ASP A 293 -27.38 -1.77 -18.87
CA ASP A 293 -27.17 -2.06 -20.29
C ASP A 293 -27.33 -3.55 -20.63
N THR A 294 -26.88 -4.44 -19.74
CA THR A 294 -27.08 -5.89 -19.92
C THR A 294 -28.55 -6.31 -19.80
N THR A 295 -29.35 -5.59 -19.01
CA THR A 295 -30.80 -5.80 -18.91
C THR A 295 -31.58 -5.15 -20.05
N ARG A 296 -31.08 -4.08 -20.69
CA ARG A 296 -31.69 -3.51 -21.91
C ARG A 296 -31.47 -4.35 -23.16
N ALA A 297 -30.35 -5.07 -23.26
CA ALA A 297 -30.03 -5.89 -24.43
C ALA A 297 -30.87 -7.19 -24.55
N SER A 298 -31.76 -7.46 -23.59
CA SER A 298 -32.58 -8.68 -23.52
C SER A 298 -34.09 -8.45 -23.79
N LEU A 299 -34.45 -7.26 -24.30
CA LEU A 299 -35.78 -6.92 -24.82
C LEU A 299 -35.71 -6.60 -26.33
#